data_AF-A0A5N5TIY1-F1
#
_entry.id   AF-A0A5N5TIY1-F1
#
_cell.length_a   1.000
_cell.length_b   1.000
_cell.length_c   1.000
_cell.angle_alpha   90.00
_cell.angle_beta   90.00
_cell.angle_gamma   90.00
#
_symmetry.space_group_name_H-M   'P 1'
#
loop_
_entity.id
_entity.type
_entity.pdbx_description
1 polymer ?
#
loop_
_entity_poly.entity_id
_entity_poly.type
_entity_poly.pdbx_seq_one_letter_code
_entity_poly.pdbx_strand_id
1 'polypeptide(L)'
;AGLNFKADASLVPLTGGAAQYGTKDVCLIICFYNDKYHENALDIISKMRKDKFFIQYTREIKMEKNDVLKFFGGSFLGKMAQKGPVVALLCTGKSVVEESKKTASMLNAGKKNPVAYTTDGTEEGVNQIDLFFSFSMGSLGM
;
A
#
# COMPACT_ATOMS: atom_id res chain seq x y z
N ALA A 1 -24.22 -9.49 -37.61
CA ALA A 1 -23.94 -8.98 -36.25
C ALA A 1 -23.32 -10.11 -35.43
N GLY A 2 -22.12 -9.92 -34.92
CA GLY A 2 -21.42 -10.93 -34.13
C GLY A 2 -20.16 -10.33 -33.53
N LEU A 3 -20.28 -9.73 -32.34
CA LEU A 3 -19.12 -9.27 -31.58
C LEU A 3 -18.83 -10.29 -30.48
N ASN A 4 -17.63 -10.85 -30.57
CA ASN A 4 -17.07 -11.87 -29.72
C ASN A 4 -16.30 -11.19 -28.57
N PHE A 5 -16.84 -11.22 -27.36
CA PHE A 5 -16.21 -10.62 -26.18
C PHE A 5 -15.14 -11.57 -25.61
N LYS A 6 -13.91 -11.49 -26.12
CA LYS A 6 -12.73 -12.03 -25.43
C LYS A 6 -12.18 -10.97 -24.48
N ALA A 7 -11.98 -11.35 -23.22
CA ALA A 7 -11.43 -10.51 -22.14
C ALA A 7 -9.98 -10.03 -22.36
N ASP A 8 -9.35 -10.42 -23.47
CA ASP A 8 -7.96 -10.11 -23.85
C ASP A 8 -7.82 -8.80 -24.66
N ALA A 9 -8.92 -8.13 -25.00
CA ALA A 9 -8.92 -6.90 -25.82
C ALA A 9 -9.15 -5.61 -25.01
N SER A 10 -9.05 -5.65 -23.68
CA SER A 10 -9.27 -4.47 -22.83
C SER A 10 -7.97 -3.70 -22.60
N LEU A 11 -7.88 -2.49 -23.15
CA LEU A 11 -6.80 -1.52 -22.89
C LEU A 11 -6.85 -0.92 -21.47
N VAL A 12 -7.91 -1.22 -20.71
CA VAL A 12 -8.12 -0.78 -19.33
C VAL A 12 -8.21 -2.03 -18.44
N PRO A 13 -7.38 -2.16 -17.39
CA PRO A 13 -7.52 -3.28 -16.46
C PRO A 13 -8.88 -3.18 -15.75
N LEU A 14 -9.61 -4.30 -15.68
CA LEU A 14 -10.85 -4.43 -14.94
C LEU A 14 -10.61 -4.05 -13.47
N THR A 15 -11.06 -2.86 -13.06
CA THR A 15 -11.08 -2.42 -11.66
C THR A 15 -12.48 -2.65 -11.11
N GLY A 16 -12.60 -3.57 -10.14
CA GLY A 16 -13.88 -4.02 -9.57
C GLY A 16 -14.53 -3.06 -8.58
N GLY A 17 -14.51 -1.75 -8.82
CA GLY A 17 -15.05 -0.75 -7.87
C GLY A 17 -14.36 -0.80 -6.50
N ALA A 18 -15.08 -0.40 -5.44
CA ALA A 18 -14.62 -0.55 -4.05
C ALA A 18 -14.08 -1.96 -3.88
N ALA A 19 -12.79 -2.08 -3.59
CA ALA A 19 -12.13 -3.36 -3.62
C ALA A 19 -12.76 -4.23 -2.54
N GLN A 20 -13.63 -5.16 -2.95
CA GLN A 20 -14.13 -6.21 -2.09
C GLN A 20 -12.96 -7.16 -1.82
N TYR A 21 -12.03 -6.70 -0.99
CA TYR A 21 -11.12 -7.55 -0.23
C TYR A 21 -12.04 -8.37 0.67
N GLY A 22 -12.56 -9.50 0.19
CA GLY A 22 -13.44 -10.37 0.97
C GLY A 22 -12.70 -10.98 2.17
N THR A 23 -12.84 -12.30 2.38
CA THR A 23 -11.98 -13.06 3.32
C THR A 23 -10.52 -13.17 2.88
N LYS A 24 -10.05 -12.27 1.99
CA LYS A 24 -8.72 -12.30 1.40
C LYS A 24 -7.76 -11.50 2.27
N ASP A 25 -6.74 -12.17 2.77
CA ASP A 25 -5.58 -11.56 3.41
C ASP A 25 -5.00 -10.46 2.49
N VAL A 26 -5.16 -9.22 2.93
CA VAL A 26 -4.69 -8.00 2.27
C VAL A 26 -3.86 -7.18 3.25
N CYS A 27 -2.81 -6.53 2.76
CA CYS A 27 -1.97 -5.65 3.56
C CYS A 27 -1.46 -4.50 2.71
N LEU A 28 -1.53 -3.28 3.26
CA LEU A 28 -0.92 -2.11 2.66
C LEU A 28 0.40 -1.83 3.37
N ILE A 29 1.47 -1.83 2.61
CA ILE A 29 2.82 -1.48 3.04
C ILE A 29 3.10 -0.05 2.62
N ILE A 30 3.48 0.81 3.55
CA ILE A 30 3.86 2.20 3.30
C ILE A 30 5.35 2.36 3.58
N CYS A 31 6.13 2.66 2.55
CA CYS A 31 7.52 3.09 2.68
C CYS A 31 7.56 4.62 2.82
N PHE A 32 8.14 5.08 3.92
CA PHE A 32 8.30 6.51 4.20
C PHE A 32 9.49 7.12 3.44
N TYR A 33 9.40 8.43 3.19
CA TYR A 33 10.47 9.20 2.58
C TYR A 33 11.76 9.15 3.41
N ASN A 34 12.86 8.78 2.76
CA ASN A 34 14.24 8.87 3.23
C ASN A 34 15.19 8.91 2.02
N ASP A 35 16.50 9.02 2.23
CA ASP A 35 17.47 9.12 1.13
C ASP A 35 17.52 7.90 0.20
N LYS A 36 16.92 6.77 0.60
CA LYS A 36 16.94 5.48 -0.12
C LYS A 36 15.54 4.90 -0.33
N TYR A 37 14.49 5.72 -0.31
CA TYR A 37 13.12 5.19 -0.21
C TYR A 37 12.71 4.40 -1.46
N HIS A 38 13.21 4.78 -2.64
CA HIS A 38 13.02 4.01 -3.87
C HIS A 38 13.73 2.64 -3.80
N GLU A 39 14.98 2.58 -3.32
CA GLU A 39 15.70 1.32 -3.14
C GLU A 39 14.95 0.42 -2.14
N ASN A 40 14.51 0.98 -1.01
CA ASN A 40 13.73 0.25 0.00
C ASN A 40 12.41 -0.28 -0.58
N ALA A 41 11.70 0.53 -1.38
CA ALA A 41 10.46 0.10 -2.01
C ALA A 41 10.70 -1.02 -3.03
N LEU A 42 11.77 -0.95 -3.83
CA LEU A 42 12.15 -2.01 -4.77
C LEU A 42 12.56 -3.30 -4.05
N ASP A 43 13.23 -3.20 -2.90
CA ASP A 43 13.55 -4.35 -2.06
C ASP A 43 12.29 -5.00 -1.50
N ILE A 44 11.32 -4.21 -1.01
CA ILE A 44 10.00 -4.72 -0.58
C ILE A 44 9.32 -5.42 -1.74
N ILE A 45 9.24 -4.80 -2.92
CA ILE A 45 8.61 -5.38 -4.11
C ILE A 45 9.25 -6.72 -4.47
N SER A 46 10.58 -6.76 -4.50
CA SER A 46 11.33 -7.96 -4.86
C SER A 46 11.12 -9.08 -3.84
N LYS A 47 11.09 -8.74 -2.54
CA LYS A 47 10.83 -9.69 -1.46
C LYS A 47 9.41 -10.26 -1.55
N MET A 48 8.40 -9.39 -1.65
CA MET A 48 6.99 -9.82 -1.74
C MET A 48 6.74 -10.70 -2.98
N ARG A 49 7.34 -10.37 -4.13
CA ARG A 49 7.26 -11.21 -5.34
C ARG A 49 7.96 -12.56 -5.17
N LYS A 50 9.13 -12.58 -4.53
CA LYS A 50 9.87 -13.81 -4.23
C LYS A 50 9.06 -14.75 -3.33
N ASP A 51 8.34 -14.18 -2.38
CA ASP A 51 7.45 -14.92 -1.46
C ASP A 51 6.08 -15.24 -2.08
N LYS A 52 5.92 -15.03 -3.40
CA LYS A 52 4.71 -15.34 -4.20
C LYS A 52 3.46 -14.55 -3.79
N PHE A 53 3.63 -13.38 -3.16
CA PHE A 53 2.53 -12.45 -2.92
C PHE A 53 2.21 -11.64 -4.16
N PHE A 54 0.93 -11.31 -4.34
CA PHE A 54 0.47 -10.45 -5.42
C PHE A 54 0.48 -9.00 -4.97
N ILE A 55 1.30 -8.17 -5.64
CA ILE A 55 1.26 -6.72 -5.48
C ILE A 55 0.19 -6.20 -6.44
N GLN A 56 -0.97 -5.85 -5.89
CA GLN A 56 -2.12 -5.41 -6.67
C GLN A 56 -2.00 -3.94 -7.06
N TYR A 57 -1.39 -3.13 -6.21
CA TYR A 57 -1.23 -1.70 -6.47
C TYR A 57 0.11 -1.20 -5.92
N THR A 58 0.70 -0.22 -6.60
CA THR A 58 1.86 0.52 -6.12
C THR A 58 1.69 1.97 -6.50
N ARG A 59 1.83 2.87 -5.52
CA ARG A 59 1.71 4.29 -5.79
C ARG A 59 2.57 5.11 -4.87
N GLU A 60 3.20 6.10 -5.46
CA GLU A 60 3.87 7.16 -4.74
C GLU A 60 2.92 8.35 -4.61
N ILE A 61 2.63 8.77 -3.37
CA ILE A 61 1.80 9.94 -3.11
C ILE A 61 2.43 10.81 -2.03
N LYS A 62 2.23 12.12 -2.14
CA LYS A 62 2.44 13.02 -1.02
C LYS A 62 1.12 13.13 -0.27
N MET A 63 1.08 12.65 0.97
CA MET A 63 -0.13 12.73 1.78
C MET A 63 -0.32 14.14 2.33
N GLU A 64 -1.54 14.67 2.27
CA GLU A 64 -1.86 15.94 2.90
C GLU A 64 -1.97 15.81 4.41
N LYS A 65 -1.80 16.91 5.15
CA LYS A 65 -1.78 16.87 6.63
C LYS A 65 -3.06 16.26 7.22
N ASN A 66 -4.21 16.55 6.62
CA ASN A 66 -5.50 16.01 7.04
C ASN A 66 -5.60 14.51 6.76
N ASP A 67 -5.06 14.04 5.64
CA ASP A 67 -5.08 12.63 5.25
C ASP A 67 -4.16 11.80 6.13
N VAL A 68 -2.99 12.35 6.47
CA VAL A 68 -2.08 11.76 7.46
C VAL A 68 -2.75 11.64 8.83
N LEU A 69 -3.47 12.67 9.27
CA LEU A 69 -4.18 12.64 10.55
C LEU A 69 -5.28 11.56 10.55
N LYS A 70 -6.05 11.45 9.46
CA LYS A 70 -7.09 10.43 9.32
C LYS A 70 -6.53 9.02 9.24
N PHE A 71 -5.40 8.83 8.55
CA PHE A 71 -4.80 7.51 8.36
C PHE A 71 -3.99 7.03 9.59
N PHE A 72 -3.17 7.91 10.17
CA PHE A 72 -2.26 7.57 11.28
C PHE A 72 -2.73 8.04 12.65
N GLY A 73 -3.86 8.72 12.77
CA GLY A 73 -4.46 9.12 14.06
C GLY A 73 -3.59 10.05 14.92
N GLY A 74 -2.62 10.77 14.32
CA GLY A 74 -1.68 11.62 15.06
C GLY A 74 -0.44 10.89 15.62
N SER A 75 -0.25 9.63 15.23
CA SER A 75 0.91 8.81 15.62
C SER A 75 2.24 9.39 15.14
N PHE A 76 3.36 8.93 15.74
CA PHE A 76 4.72 9.24 15.28
C PHE A 76 4.95 8.90 13.80
N LEU A 77 4.26 7.87 13.30
CA LEU A 77 4.21 7.50 11.88
C LEU A 77 3.69 8.62 10.98
N GLY A 78 2.73 9.41 11.46
CA GLY A 78 2.24 10.57 10.71
C GLY A 78 3.32 11.63 10.51
N LYS A 79 4.20 11.84 11.50
CA LYS A 79 5.37 12.73 11.33
C LYS A 79 6.32 12.20 10.26
N MET A 80 6.45 10.89 10.11
CA MET A 80 7.26 10.26 9.05
C MET A 80 6.61 10.41 7.68
N ALA A 81 5.30 10.20 7.57
CA ALA A 81 4.54 10.38 6.33
C ALA A 81 4.58 11.82 5.80
N GLN A 82 4.74 12.80 6.69
CA GLN A 82 4.78 14.22 6.36
C GLN A 82 6.15 14.72 5.90
N LYS A 83 7.20 13.90 6.01
CA LYS A 83 8.57 14.31 5.60
C LYS A 83 8.71 14.43 4.09
N GLY A 84 7.87 13.75 3.32
CA GLY A 84 7.96 13.69 1.86
C GLY A 84 6.95 12.72 1.29
N PRO A 85 7.05 12.40 -0.01
CA PRO A 85 6.20 11.38 -0.63
C PRO A 85 6.41 10.01 0.01
N VAL A 86 5.33 9.24 0.10
CA VAL A 86 5.35 7.85 0.58
C VAL A 86 5.05 6.92 -0.59
N VAL A 87 5.70 5.76 -0.61
CA VAL A 87 5.42 4.70 -1.59
C VAL A 87 4.57 3.65 -0.90
N ALA A 88 3.33 3.51 -1.36
CA ALA A 88 2.40 2.53 -0.84
C ALA A 88 2.26 1.34 -1.79
N LEU A 89 2.25 0.14 -1.22
CA LEU A 89 2.13 -1.12 -1.93
C LEU A 89 0.97 -1.91 -1.32
N LEU A 90 -0.04 -2.20 -2.13
CA LEU A 90 -1.13 -3.07 -1.74
C LEU A 90 -0.76 -4.49 -2.12
N CYS A 91 -0.55 -5.34 -1.11
CA CYS A 91 -0.22 -6.73 -1.28
C CYS A 91 -1.41 -7.61 -0.89
N THR A 92 -1.60 -8.70 -1.62
CA THR A 92 -2.65 -9.69 -1.39
C THR A 92 -2.07 -11.09 -1.43
N GLY A 93 -2.62 -11.98 -0.61
CA GLY A 93 -2.23 -13.37 -0.58
C GLY A 93 -2.28 -13.95 0.82
N LYS A 94 -2.36 -15.27 0.93
CA LYS A 94 -2.50 -15.96 2.21
C LYS A 94 -1.36 -15.61 3.16
N SER A 95 -1.67 -15.14 4.37
CA SER A 95 -0.69 -14.70 5.38
C SER A 95 0.15 -13.48 4.97
N VAL A 96 -0.30 -12.68 4.00
CA VAL A 96 0.45 -11.48 3.53
C VAL A 96 0.71 -10.48 4.66
N VAL A 97 -0.20 -10.35 5.62
CA VAL A 97 -0.08 -9.42 6.75
C VAL A 97 1.13 -9.78 7.63
N GLU A 98 1.33 -11.06 7.94
CA GLU A 98 2.43 -11.51 8.80
C GLU A 98 3.79 -11.31 8.13
N GLU A 99 3.91 -11.73 6.87
CA GLU A 99 5.16 -11.57 6.11
C GLU A 99 5.46 -10.10 5.77
N SER A 100 4.42 -9.29 5.53
CA SER A 100 4.58 -7.83 5.34
C SER A 100 5.11 -7.17 6.62
N LYS A 101 4.52 -7.50 7.78
CA LYS A 101 4.99 -7.02 9.09
C LYS A 101 6.45 -7.39 9.32
N LYS A 102 6.81 -8.65 9.08
CA LYS A 102 8.19 -9.13 9.20
C LYS A 102 9.14 -8.38 8.28
N THR A 103 8.74 -8.13 7.03
CA THR A 103 9.52 -7.36 6.06
C THR A 103 9.73 -5.92 6.52
N ALA A 104 8.68 -5.25 7.00
CA ALA A 104 8.79 -3.91 7.55
C ALA A 104 9.65 -3.87 8.82
N SER A 105 9.52 -4.85 9.71
CA SER A 105 10.36 -4.97 10.91
C SER A 105 11.84 -5.14 10.55
N MET A 106 12.18 -5.93 9.53
CA MET A 106 13.56 -6.09 9.06
C MET A 106 14.13 -4.77 8.50
N LEU A 107 13.35 -4.01 7.75
CA LEU A 107 13.78 -2.71 7.21
C LEU A 107 13.90 -1.63 8.29
N ASN A 108 13.08 -1.72 9.33
CA ASN A 108 13.12 -0.84 10.48
C ASN A 108 14.24 -1.22 11.48
N ALA A 109 14.78 -2.44 11.39
CA ALA A 109 15.81 -2.91 12.29
C ALA A 109 17.08 -2.04 12.20
N GLY A 110 17.57 -1.57 13.35
CA GLY A 110 18.74 -0.70 13.43
C GLY A 110 18.52 0.73 12.93
N LYS A 111 17.28 1.13 12.61
CA LYS A 111 16.93 2.50 12.21
C LYS A 111 16.30 3.25 13.38
N LYS A 112 16.72 4.50 13.58
CA LYS A 112 16.14 5.40 14.61
C LYS A 112 14.70 5.82 14.29
N ASN A 113 14.34 5.85 13.00
CA ASN A 113 13.00 6.17 12.53
C ASN A 113 12.48 5.00 11.67
N PRO A 114 11.18 4.68 11.73
CA PRO A 114 10.60 3.64 10.91
C PRO A 114 10.68 4.05 9.43
N VAL A 115 11.17 3.14 8.61
CA VAL A 115 11.28 3.25 7.16
C VAL A 115 10.03 2.69 6.48
N ALA A 116 9.42 1.66 7.06
CA ALA A 116 8.22 1.03 6.54
C ALA A 116 7.15 0.87 7.63
N TYR A 117 5.88 0.98 7.21
CA TYR A 117 4.69 0.69 8.00
C TYR A 117 3.83 -0.32 7.24
N THR A 118 3.05 -1.12 7.97
CA THR A 118 2.10 -2.08 7.39
C THR A 118 0.78 -1.98 8.13
N THR A 119 -0.33 -2.02 7.39
CA THR A 119 -1.64 -2.16 8.01
C THR A 119 -1.79 -3.54 8.63
N ASP A 120 -2.62 -3.62 9.68
CA ASP A 120 -3.03 -4.89 10.25
C ASP A 120 -4.02 -5.62 9.32
N GLY A 121 -4.23 -6.91 9.57
CA GLY A 121 -5.25 -7.72 8.89
C GLY A 121 -6.64 -7.63 9.54
N THR A 122 -6.82 -6.69 10.47
CA THR A 122 -8.08 -6.43 11.15
C THR A 122 -8.98 -5.53 10.33
N GLU A 123 -10.24 -5.38 10.74
CA GLU A 123 -11.19 -4.46 10.11
C GLU A 123 -10.66 -3.01 10.10
N GLU A 124 -9.95 -2.59 11.15
CA GLU A 124 -9.27 -1.29 11.20
C GLU A 124 -8.20 -1.15 10.11
N GLY A 125 -7.41 -2.21 9.87
CA GLY A 125 -6.41 -2.22 8.81
C GLY A 125 -7.05 -2.12 7.43
N VAL A 126 -8.16 -2.82 7.20
CA VAL A 126 -8.93 -2.69 5.94
C VAL A 126 -9.47 -1.25 5.78
N ASN A 127 -10.04 -0.68 6.84
CA ASN A 127 -10.49 0.73 6.82
C ASN A 127 -9.35 1.70 6.49
N GLN A 128 -8.14 1.47 7.01
CA GLN A 128 -6.98 2.28 6.64
C GLN A 128 -6.66 2.16 5.14
N ILE A 129 -6.72 0.95 4.57
CA ILE A 129 -6.53 0.74 3.14
C ILE A 129 -7.53 1.57 2.33
N ASP A 130 -8.82 1.49 2.66
CA ASP A 130 -9.87 2.28 2.00
C ASP A 130 -9.63 3.79 2.12
N LEU A 131 -9.24 4.26 3.31
CA LEU A 131 -8.87 5.67 3.52
C LEU A 131 -7.72 6.08 2.59
N PHE A 132 -6.65 5.27 2.50
CA PHE A 132 -5.52 5.55 1.62
C PHE A 132 -5.93 5.65 0.15
N PHE A 133 -6.75 4.72 -0.34
CA PHE A 133 -7.23 4.75 -1.72
C PHE A 133 -8.15 5.94 -1.98
N SER A 134 -8.97 6.34 -1.01
CA SER A 134 -9.78 7.56 -1.10
C SER A 134 -8.91 8.80 -1.31
N PHE A 135 -7.81 8.95 -0.54
CA PHE A 135 -6.88 10.09 -0.68
C PHE A 135 -6.12 10.04 -2.01
N SER A 136 -5.65 8.85 -2.37
CA SER A 136 -4.96 8.56 -3.62
C SER A 136 -5.81 8.91 -4.84
N MET A 137 -7.11 8.59 -4.84
CA MET A 137 -8.03 8.95 -5.93
C MET A 137 -8.46 10.42 -5.89
N GLY A 138 -8.70 10.99 -4.70
CA GLY A 138 -9.03 12.41 -4.53
C GLY A 138 -7.89 13.34 -4.97
N SER A 139 -6.63 12.93 -4.79
CA SER A 139 -5.44 13.63 -5.30
C SER A 139 -5.36 13.69 -6.83
N LEU A 140 -6.19 12.93 -7.57
CA LEU A 140 -6.24 12.98 -9.04
C LEU A 140 -7.25 14.01 -9.59
N GLY A 141 -7.94 14.75 -8.73
CA GLY A 141 -8.98 15.70 -9.12
C GLY A 141 -8.74 17.09 -8.55
N MET A 142 -7.77 17.81 -9.10
CA MET A 142 -7.79 19.26 -9.34
C MET A 142 -6.67 19.63 -10.32
#